data_AF-A0A739J1Z2-F1
#
_entry.id   AF-A0A739J1Z2-F1
#
_cell.length_a   1.000
_cell.length_b   1.000
_cell.length_c   1.000
_cell.angle_alpha   90.00
_cell.angle_beta   90.00
_cell.angle_gamma   90.00
#
_symmetry.space_group_name_H-M   'P 1'
#
loop_
_entity.id
_entity.type
_entity.pdbx_description
1 polymer ?
#
loop_
_entity_poly.entity_id
_entity_poly.type
_entity_poly.pdbx_seq_one_letter_code
_entity_poly.pdbx_strand_id
1 'polypeptide(L)'
;MTITKERLLKTQHWRETYGADSNVMLPAEEAEELARIALASLEAEPIGYMNRFTGRVFSLDEQPGADTDTDVYEPVYAAPPAPVVPDGYALVPVEPTDEMIAAAMNCEDVLFNSDESFCVQFGNIYEAMLAAAPQHEVK
;
A
#
# COMPACT_ATOMS: atom_id res chain seq x y z
N MET A 1 1.01 28.52 0.43
CA MET A 1 1.43 28.39 1.85
C MET A 1 2.42 27.24 1.93
N THR A 2 3.41 27.27 2.83
CA THR A 2 4.38 26.15 2.98
C THR A 2 4.08 25.41 4.27
N ILE A 3 3.75 24.11 4.16
CA ILE A 3 3.57 23.25 5.33
C ILE A 3 4.93 22.88 5.92
N THR A 4 5.08 23.02 7.24
CA THR A 4 6.32 22.67 7.95
C THR A 4 6.23 21.30 8.62
N LYS A 5 7.38 20.70 8.90
CA LYS A 5 7.47 19.42 9.61
C LYS A 5 6.81 19.48 11.00
N GLU A 6 6.98 20.58 11.72
CA GLU A 6 6.40 20.78 13.05
C GLU A 6 4.86 20.81 12.98
N ARG A 7 4.29 21.38 11.91
CA ARG A 7 2.84 21.39 11.71
C ARG A 7 2.32 19.98 11.40
N LEU A 8 3.01 19.24 10.53
CA LEU A 8 2.65 17.84 10.22
C LEU A 8 2.67 16.96 11.48
N LEU A 9 3.74 17.06 12.29
CA LEU A 9 3.85 16.31 13.55
C LEU A 9 2.74 16.66 14.54
N LYS A 10 2.34 17.94 14.61
CA LYS A 10 1.23 18.37 15.45
C LYS A 10 -0.10 17.76 14.98
N THR A 11 -0.35 17.73 13.67
CA THR A 11 -1.52 17.10 13.09
C THR A 11 -1.55 15.59 13.37
N GLN A 12 -0.41 14.91 13.26
CA GLN A 12 -0.28 13.48 13.59
C GLN A 12 -0.60 13.20 15.07
N HIS A 13 -0.11 14.04 15.99
CA HIS A 13 -0.33 13.87 17.42
C HIS A 13 -1.80 14.09 17.84
N TRP A 14 -2.61 14.78 17.04
CA TRP A 14 -4.04 14.91 17.33
C TRP A 14 -4.77 13.56 17.32
N ARG A 15 -4.33 12.59 16.49
CA ARG A 15 -4.88 11.23 16.50
C ARG A 15 -4.62 10.52 17.85
N GLU A 16 -3.47 10.76 18.45
CA GLU A 16 -3.12 10.21 19.77
C GLU A 16 -3.86 10.91 20.91
N THR A 17 -4.12 12.21 20.75
CA THR A 17 -4.78 13.03 21.78
C THR A 17 -6.29 12.84 21.84
N TYR A 18 -6.94 12.74 20.68
CA TYR A 18 -8.41 12.75 20.55
C TYR A 18 -9.00 11.38 20.15
N GLY A 19 -8.17 10.38 19.86
CA GLY A 19 -8.60 9.05 19.44
C GLY A 19 -8.98 8.97 17.95
N ALA A 20 -9.05 7.75 17.42
CA ALA A 20 -9.26 7.49 15.99
C ALA A 20 -10.64 7.94 15.47
N ASP A 21 -11.65 8.04 16.35
CA ASP A 21 -13.02 8.45 15.99
C ASP A 21 -13.19 9.98 15.91
N SER A 22 -12.13 10.75 16.20
CA SER A 22 -12.17 12.21 16.20
C SER A 22 -11.81 12.81 14.85
N ASN A 23 -12.71 13.64 14.30
CA ASN A 23 -12.46 14.37 13.06
C ASN A 23 -11.43 15.49 13.27
N VAL A 24 -10.35 15.47 12.49
CA VAL A 24 -9.37 16.57 12.40
C VAL A 24 -9.82 17.58 11.36
N MET A 25 -10.03 18.83 11.76
CA MET A 25 -10.34 19.93 10.84
C MET A 25 -9.07 20.71 10.48
N LEU A 26 -8.74 20.74 9.19
CA LEU A 26 -7.63 21.52 8.64
C LEU A 26 -8.16 22.78 7.94
N PRO A 27 -7.44 23.92 8.00
CA PRO A 27 -7.70 25.06 7.12
C PRO A 27 -7.67 24.63 5.65
N ALA A 28 -8.52 25.24 4.81
CA ALA A 28 -8.62 24.90 3.39
C ALA A 28 -7.26 24.98 2.66
N GLU A 29 -6.48 26.02 2.96
CA GLU A 29 -5.14 26.17 2.37
C GLU A 29 -4.17 25.05 2.80
N GLU A 30 -4.31 24.52 4.02
CA GLU A 30 -3.45 23.42 4.51
C GLU A 30 -3.85 22.12 3.81
N ALA A 31 -5.15 21.87 3.67
CA ALA A 31 -5.65 20.71 2.96
C ALA A 31 -5.26 20.72 1.47
N GLU A 32 -5.35 21.87 0.80
CA GLU A 32 -4.96 22.02 -0.60
C GLU A 32 -3.46 21.76 -0.82
N GLU A 33 -2.61 22.31 0.05
CA GLU A 33 -1.16 22.11 -0.05
C GLU A 33 -0.76 20.66 0.25
N LEU A 34 -1.43 19.98 1.19
CA LEU A 34 -1.23 18.54 1.41
C LEU A 34 -1.66 17.71 0.20
N ALA A 35 -2.81 18.01 -0.40
CA ALA A 35 -3.29 17.30 -1.59
C ALA A 35 -2.32 17.47 -2.77
N ARG A 36 -1.77 18.68 -2.95
CA ARG A 36 -0.76 18.96 -3.98
C ARG A 36 0.53 18.14 -3.77
N ILE A 37 1.02 18.07 -2.52
CA ILE A 37 2.24 17.30 -2.18
C ILE A 37 1.99 15.80 -2.37
N ALA A 38 0.86 15.30 -1.89
CA ALA A 38 0.49 13.89 -2.01
C ALA A 38 0.37 13.49 -3.49
N LEU A 39 -0.29 14.31 -4.31
CA LEU A 39 -0.41 14.08 -5.75
C LEU A 39 0.96 14.05 -6.43
N ALA A 40 1.81 15.05 -6.15
CA ALA A 40 3.17 15.08 -6.70
C ALA A 40 4.02 13.87 -6.27
N SER A 41 3.77 13.32 -5.07
CA SER A 41 4.42 12.10 -4.60
C SER A 41 3.89 10.85 -5.30
N LEU A 42 2.62 10.81 -5.72
CA LEU A 42 2.04 9.68 -6.44
C LEU A 42 2.44 9.68 -7.92
N GLU A 43 2.61 10.87 -8.51
CA GLU A 43 2.96 11.08 -9.92
C GLU A 43 4.47 11.30 -10.14
N ALA A 44 5.31 10.97 -9.15
CA ALA A 44 6.74 11.20 -9.23
C ALA A 44 7.38 10.37 -10.36
N GLU A 45 7.98 11.04 -11.34
CA GLU A 45 8.72 10.41 -12.43
C GLU A 45 10.19 10.13 -12.04
N PRO A 46 10.82 9.09 -12.61
CA PRO A 46 12.25 8.85 -12.42
C PRO A 46 13.09 10.01 -12.96
N ILE A 47 14.12 10.40 -12.21
CA ILE A 47 15.13 11.38 -12.67
C ILE A 47 16.19 10.74 -13.57
N GLY A 48 16.20 9.41 -13.66
CA GLY A 48 17.08 8.62 -14.50
C GLY A 48 16.96 7.14 -14.20
N TYR A 49 17.76 6.32 -14.89
CA TYR A 49 17.73 4.87 -14.79
C TYR A 49 19.13 4.35 -14.51
N MET A 50 19.28 3.65 -13.37
CA MET A 50 20.54 3.07 -12.95
C MET A 50 20.69 1.68 -13.56
N ASN A 51 21.79 1.46 -14.27
CA ASN A 51 22.15 0.13 -14.76
C ASN A 51 22.69 -0.72 -13.60
N ARG A 52 22.05 -1.87 -13.34
CA ARG A 52 22.34 -2.75 -12.20
C ARG A 52 23.73 -3.39 -12.23
N PHE A 53 24.33 -3.53 -13.41
CA PHE A 53 25.62 -4.18 -13.59
C PHE A 53 26.80 -3.20 -13.49
N THR A 54 26.56 -1.92 -13.84
CA THR A 54 27.61 -0.90 -13.92
C THR A 54 27.48 0.21 -12.88
N GLY A 55 26.30 0.35 -12.25
CA GLY A 55 25.98 1.40 -11.28
C GLY A 55 25.87 2.81 -11.89
N ARG A 56 25.92 2.94 -13.22
CA ARG A 56 25.81 4.23 -13.90
C ARG A 56 24.35 4.59 -14.11
N VAL A 57 24.03 5.88 -13.98
CA VAL A 57 22.70 6.44 -14.19
C VAL A 57 22.66 7.09 -15.57
N PHE A 58 21.60 6.82 -16.32
CA PHE A 58 21.35 7.35 -17.66
C PHE A 58 19.99 8.04 -17.72
N SER A 59 19.86 9.06 -18.57
CA SER A 59 18.55 9.54 -19.00
C SER A 59 17.98 8.68 -20.13
N LEU A 60 16.69 8.82 -20.44
CA LEU A 60 16.08 8.12 -21.59
C LEU A 60 16.63 8.61 -22.94
N ASP A 61 17.15 9.83 -23.01
CA ASP A 61 17.82 10.34 -24.22
C ASP A 61 19.17 9.64 -24.45
N GLU A 62 19.92 9.36 -23.38
CA GLU A 62 21.20 8.65 -23.46
C GLU A 62 21.02 7.16 -23.72
N GLN A 63 19.99 6.57 -23.11
CA GLN A 63 19.70 5.14 -23.19
C GLN A 63 18.20 4.90 -23.38
N PRO A 64 17.72 4.91 -24.63
CA PRO A 64 16.33 4.59 -24.94
C PRO A 64 15.97 3.17 -24.49
N GLY A 65 14.79 3.00 -23.88
CA GLY A 65 14.27 1.72 -23.40
C GLY A 65 14.68 1.33 -21.98
N ALA A 66 15.48 2.15 -21.29
CA ALA A 66 15.86 1.91 -19.89
C ALA A 66 14.67 1.91 -18.92
N ASP A 67 13.54 2.51 -19.31
CA ASP A 67 12.24 2.49 -18.62
C ASP A 67 11.49 1.16 -18.76
N THR A 68 11.81 0.38 -19.79
CA THR A 68 11.10 -0.88 -20.10
C THR A 68 11.88 -2.13 -19.72
N ASP A 69 13.21 -2.06 -19.74
CA ASP A 69 14.08 -3.19 -19.40
C ASP A 69 14.38 -3.22 -17.90
N THR A 70 13.41 -3.72 -17.13
CA THR A 70 13.45 -3.80 -15.66
C THR A 70 14.46 -4.82 -15.13
N ASP A 71 14.96 -5.71 -15.98
CA ASP A 71 15.98 -6.69 -15.60
C ASP A 71 17.38 -6.03 -15.52
N VAL A 72 17.61 -5.02 -16.36
CA VAL A 72 18.91 -4.32 -16.47
C VAL A 72 18.90 -2.99 -15.73
N TYR A 73 17.77 -2.27 -15.73
CA TYR A 73 17.68 -0.90 -15.25
C TYR A 73 16.69 -0.76 -14.09
N GLU A 74 17.05 0.10 -13.15
CA GLU A 74 16.21 0.47 -12.02
C GLU A 74 15.97 1.99 -12.02
N PRO A 75 14.72 2.45 -11.94
CA PRO A 75 14.43 3.88 -11.91
C PRO A 75 15.00 4.51 -10.64
N VAL A 76 15.66 5.65 -10.83
CA VAL A 76 16.18 6.49 -9.75
C VAL A 76 15.23 7.64 -9.58
N TYR A 77 14.71 7.82 -8.37
CA TYR A 77 13.82 8.92 -8.02
C TYR A 77 14.51 9.88 -7.06
N ALA A 78 14.15 11.16 -7.12
CA ALA A 78 14.53 12.12 -6.09
C ALA A 78 13.87 11.77 -4.74
N ALA A 79 12.62 11.33 -4.80
CA ALA A 79 11.88 10.69 -3.72
C ALA A 79 11.02 9.57 -4.34
N PRO A 80 11.11 8.32 -3.88
CA PRO A 80 10.29 7.23 -4.42
C PRO A 80 8.79 7.55 -4.31
N PRO A 81 7.98 7.18 -5.31
CA PRO A 81 6.54 7.36 -5.20
C PRO A 81 5.98 6.55 -4.04
N ALA A 82 4.91 7.04 -3.42
CA ALA A 82 4.27 6.33 -2.32
C ALA A 82 3.72 4.98 -2.82
N PRO A 83 3.96 3.86 -2.09
CA PRO A 83 3.40 2.57 -2.49
C PRO A 83 1.88 2.61 -2.50
N VAL A 84 1.27 2.20 -3.62
CA VAL A 84 -0.18 2.11 -3.78
C VAL A 84 -0.58 0.64 -3.78
N VAL A 85 -1.57 0.27 -2.96
CA VAL A 85 -2.21 -1.05 -3.05
C VAL A 85 -3.16 -1.02 -4.25
N PRO A 86 -2.98 -1.88 -5.27
CA PRO A 86 -3.85 -1.87 -6.44
C PRO A 86 -5.29 -2.24 -6.11
N ASP A 87 -6.24 -1.82 -6.95
CA ASP A 87 -7.64 -2.20 -6.82
C ASP A 87 -7.81 -3.73 -6.86
N GLY A 88 -8.59 -4.27 -5.92
CA GLY A 88 -8.81 -5.71 -5.77
C GLY A 88 -7.71 -6.45 -5.01
N TYR A 89 -6.68 -5.76 -4.52
CA TYR A 89 -5.66 -6.32 -3.63
C TYR A 89 -5.85 -5.84 -2.19
N ALA A 90 -5.42 -6.65 -1.22
CA ALA A 90 -5.40 -6.31 0.19
C ALA A 90 -3.99 -6.46 0.76
N LEU A 91 -3.58 -5.53 1.62
CA LEU A 91 -2.28 -5.59 2.29
C LEU A 91 -2.43 -6.46 3.55
N VAL A 92 -1.93 -7.67 3.47
CA VAL A 92 -1.98 -8.66 4.56
C VAL A 92 -0.57 -9.09 4.99
N PRO A 93 -0.38 -9.57 6.23
CA PRO A 93 0.89 -10.14 6.65
C PRO A 93 1.35 -11.26 5.72
N VAL A 94 2.66 -11.31 5.46
CA VAL A 94 3.28 -12.38 4.63
C VAL A 94 3.02 -13.76 5.25
N GLU A 95 3.15 -13.85 6.58
CA GLU A 95 2.78 -15.02 7.36
C GLU A 95 1.43 -14.77 8.05
N PRO A 96 0.41 -15.63 7.88
CA PRO A 96 -0.88 -15.47 8.52
C PRO A 96 -0.77 -15.36 10.04
N THR A 97 -1.56 -14.48 10.66
CA THR A 97 -1.62 -14.39 12.12
C THR A 97 -2.43 -15.54 12.71
N ASP A 98 -2.30 -15.76 14.02
CA ASP A 98 -3.08 -16.77 14.74
C ASP A 98 -4.59 -16.55 14.57
N GLU A 99 -5.04 -15.29 14.53
CA GLU A 99 -6.44 -14.94 14.29
C GLU A 99 -6.89 -15.28 12.87
N MET A 100 -6.05 -15.04 11.87
CA MET A 100 -6.33 -15.42 10.48
C MET A 100 -6.43 -16.96 10.36
N ILE A 101 -5.52 -17.69 11.00
CA ILE A 101 -5.52 -19.16 11.01
C ILE A 101 -6.77 -19.68 11.74
N ALA A 102 -7.11 -19.10 12.89
CA ALA A 102 -8.32 -19.47 13.61
C ALA A 102 -9.59 -19.18 12.80
N ALA A 103 -9.65 -18.07 12.06
CA ALA A 103 -10.77 -17.74 11.18
C ALA A 103 -10.91 -18.76 10.04
N ALA A 104 -9.80 -19.18 9.44
CA ALA A 104 -9.78 -20.25 8.45
C ALA A 104 -10.34 -21.57 9.02
N MET A 105 -9.87 -21.97 10.20
CA MET A 105 -10.27 -23.24 10.85
C MET A 105 -11.73 -23.27 11.31
N ASN A 106 -12.32 -22.11 11.60
CA ASN A 106 -13.70 -22.01 12.08
C ASN A 106 -14.70 -21.59 10.99
N CYS A 107 -14.26 -21.47 9.74
CA CYS A 107 -15.12 -21.12 8.62
C CYS A 107 -16.03 -22.30 8.23
N GLU A 108 -17.27 -22.02 7.82
CA GLU A 108 -18.10 -23.02 7.14
C GLU A 108 -17.62 -23.17 5.69
N ASP A 109 -16.64 -24.05 5.51
CA ASP A 109 -15.95 -24.28 4.25
C ASP A 109 -16.29 -25.62 3.60
N VAL A 110 -16.89 -26.58 4.32
CA VAL A 110 -17.24 -27.88 3.75
C VAL A 110 -18.72 -27.96 3.38
N LEU A 111 -19.00 -28.19 2.09
CA LEU A 111 -20.34 -28.56 1.63
C LEU A 111 -20.42 -30.06 1.36
N PHE A 112 -21.50 -30.68 1.84
CA PHE A 112 -21.84 -32.07 1.56
C PHE A 112 -22.84 -32.15 0.42
N ASN A 113 -22.49 -32.89 -0.62
CA ASN A 113 -23.34 -33.09 -1.79
C ASN A 113 -24.31 -34.25 -1.55
N SER A 114 -25.35 -34.34 -2.38
CA SER A 114 -26.35 -35.41 -2.31
C SER A 114 -25.81 -36.80 -2.66
N ASP A 115 -24.62 -36.88 -3.26
CA ASP A 115 -23.94 -38.10 -3.67
C ASP A 115 -22.89 -38.57 -2.64
N GLU A 116 -22.99 -38.11 -1.39
CA GLU A 116 -22.07 -38.41 -0.28
C GLU A 116 -20.63 -37.89 -0.47
N SER A 117 -20.37 -37.12 -1.53
CA SER A 117 -19.11 -36.39 -1.70
C SER A 117 -19.11 -35.07 -0.90
N PHE A 118 -17.91 -34.53 -0.66
CA PHE A 118 -17.76 -33.20 -0.07
C PHE A 118 -16.86 -32.32 -0.92
N CYS A 119 -17.09 -31.01 -0.85
CA CYS A 119 -16.20 -30.02 -1.43
C CYS A 119 -15.79 -28.99 -0.38
N VAL A 120 -14.52 -28.59 -0.44
CA VAL A 120 -13.97 -27.52 0.38
C VAL A 120 -14.06 -26.21 -0.41
N GLN A 121 -14.69 -25.21 0.19
CA GLN A 121 -14.87 -23.88 -0.33
C GLN A 121 -13.69 -23.01 0.07
N PHE A 122 -12.56 -23.21 -0.60
CA PHE A 122 -11.34 -22.44 -0.36
C PHE A 122 -11.55 -20.92 -0.46
N GLY A 123 -12.54 -20.47 -1.25
CA GLY A 123 -12.95 -19.08 -1.32
C GLY A 123 -13.41 -18.54 0.03
N ASN A 124 -14.32 -19.24 0.72
CA ASN A 124 -14.83 -18.83 2.04
C ASN A 124 -13.71 -18.78 3.08
N ILE A 125 -12.80 -19.77 3.04
CA ILE A 125 -11.63 -19.81 3.93
C ILE A 125 -10.77 -18.56 3.72
N TYR A 126 -10.47 -18.23 2.46
CA TYR A 126 -9.65 -17.08 2.13
C TYR A 126 -10.35 -15.76 2.50
N GLU A 127 -11.65 -15.64 2.24
CA GLU A 127 -12.45 -14.48 2.67
C GLU A 127 -12.45 -14.31 4.19
N ALA A 128 -12.57 -15.41 4.95
CA ALA A 128 -12.49 -15.39 6.41
C ALA A 128 -11.09 -14.95 6.91
N MET A 129 -10.02 -15.44 6.27
CA MET A 129 -8.65 -15.01 6.57
C MET A 129 -8.44 -13.52 6.27
N LEU A 130 -8.93 -13.01 5.14
CA LEU A 130 -8.85 -11.59 4.80
C LEU A 130 -9.66 -10.71 5.76
N ALA A 131 -10.83 -11.16 6.19
CA ALA A 131 -11.65 -10.45 7.16
C ALA A 131 -10.99 -10.36 8.55
N ALA A 132 -10.23 -11.39 8.93
CA ALA A 132 -9.46 -11.45 10.17
C ALA A 132 -8.05 -10.84 10.04
N ALA A 133 -7.62 -10.47 8.84
CA ALA A 133 -6.30 -9.89 8.65
C ALA A 133 -6.21 -8.56 9.40
N PRO A 134 -5.06 -8.25 10.03
CA PRO A 134 -4.86 -6.98 10.67
C PRO A 134 -4.96 -5.89 9.62
N GLN A 135 -6.00 -5.07 9.70
CA GLN A 135 -6.15 -3.95 8.78
C GLN A 135 -5.02 -2.98 9.06
N HIS A 136 -4.17 -2.77 8.05
CA HIS A 136 -3.32 -1.59 8.04
C HIS A 136 -4.29 -0.41 7.97
N GLU A 137 -4.70 0.12 9.12
CA GLU A 137 -5.23 1.47 9.15
C GLU A 137 -4.14 2.30 8.49
N VAL A 138 -4.40 2.80 7.27
CA VAL A 138 -3.54 3.79 6.63
C VAL A 138 -3.44 4.91 7.65
N LYS A 139 -2.27 4.97 8.29
CA LYS A 139 -2.10 5.69 9.55
C LYS A 139 -1.67 7.12 9.30
#